data_AF-A0A7V5ALY9-F1
#
_entry.id   AF-A0A7V5ALY9-F1
#
_cell.length_a   1.000
_cell.length_b   1.000
_cell.length_c   1.000
_cell.angle_alpha   90.00
_cell.angle_beta   90.00
_cell.angle_gamma   90.00
#
_symmetry.space_group_name_H-M   'P 1'
#
loop_
_entity.id
_entity.type
_entity.pdbx_description
1 polymer ?
#
loop_
_entity_poly.entity_id
_entity_poly.type
_entity_poly.pdbx_seq_one_letter_code
_entity_poly.pdbx_strand_id
1 'polypeptide(L)'
;MTNTLRRYIYIFVFFSLAGWFLEFFFRSLKGKKLIKPGLLRGPYLPIYGSGAVLLTWAISFLGNASILTKILSYFALTTGSEFITGYIFEKYFHLRLWDYSTSPFNIKGHICPLYSLFWVILAFAFEYFFLPFALTLYEKNIYISYLANFLSLVIFIDFTTKMYSLMKKEGKKIEHRDDFSSLAAPLLAHPQVAKLAHLPHHRTTTRLEHSLEVARLSYAIACKFSLDLTAVVRGALLHDLFYYDWSTEGPRLHGPRHPRICLYNARKVTSLTPREEDIILKHMWPLTFFPPRYAETWIVCLVDTYCTIKDYLVHTKTLSELKLAQKSLK
;
A
#
# COMPACT_ATOMS: atom_id res chain seq x y z
N MET A 1 1.86 -3.99 23.63
CA MET A 1 1.95 -3.94 22.15
C MET A 1 0.71 -3.37 21.47
N THR A 2 -0.52 -3.83 21.79
CA THR A 2 -1.77 -3.36 21.13
C THR A 2 -2.06 -1.86 21.29
N ASN A 3 -1.78 -1.28 22.47
CA ASN A 3 -1.94 0.16 22.69
C ASN A 3 -0.97 1.00 21.87
N THR A 4 0.27 0.54 21.72
CA THR A 4 1.32 1.23 20.96
C THR A 4 0.98 1.30 19.48
N LEU A 5 0.55 0.18 18.88
CA LEU A 5 0.14 0.14 17.47
C LEU A 5 -1.04 1.08 17.20
N ARG A 6 -2.05 1.06 18.08
CA ARG A 6 -3.23 1.95 17.96
C ARG A 6 -2.86 3.43 18.03
N ARG A 7 -1.87 3.80 18.86
CA ARG A 7 -1.34 5.18 18.92
C ARG A 7 -0.68 5.57 17.59
N TYR A 8 0.16 4.71 17.01
CA TYR A 8 0.80 5.01 15.72
C TYR A 8 -0.20 5.11 14.56
N ILE A 9 -1.22 4.25 14.52
CA ILE A 9 -2.29 4.34 13.53
C ILE A 9 -3.03 5.67 13.68
N TYR A 10 -3.35 6.08 14.91
CA TYR A 10 -3.96 7.37 15.17
C TYR A 10 -3.09 8.54 14.71
N ILE A 11 -1.79 8.56 15.07
CA ILE A 11 -0.85 9.59 14.63
C ILE A 11 -0.81 9.66 13.10
N PHE A 12 -0.67 8.51 12.43
CA PHE A 12 -0.66 8.44 10.98
C PHE A 12 -1.92 9.07 10.37
N VAL A 13 -3.11 8.69 10.84
CA VAL A 13 -4.38 9.20 10.30
C VAL A 13 -4.55 10.68 10.60
N PHE A 14 -4.36 11.08 11.85
CA PHE A 14 -4.55 12.47 12.29
C PHE A 14 -3.68 13.44 11.48
N PHE A 15 -2.39 13.11 11.33
CA PHE A 15 -1.48 13.97 10.59
C PHE A 15 -1.60 13.84 9.07
N SER A 16 -2.13 12.72 8.55
CA SER A 16 -2.51 12.65 7.14
C SER A 16 -3.66 13.62 6.81
N LEU A 17 -4.66 13.72 7.69
CA LEU A 17 -5.77 14.67 7.54
C LEU A 17 -5.29 16.11 7.76
N ALA A 18 -4.56 16.38 8.84
CA ALA A 18 -4.06 17.72 9.15
C ALA A 18 -3.13 18.25 8.05
N GLY A 19 -2.24 17.41 7.53
CA GLY A 19 -1.37 17.74 6.41
C GLY A 19 -2.14 18.08 5.13
N TRP A 20 -3.23 17.34 4.83
CA TRP A 20 -4.10 17.67 3.70
C TRP A 20 -4.74 19.05 3.85
N PHE A 21 -5.26 19.38 5.04
CA PHE A 21 -5.82 20.71 5.29
C PHE A 21 -4.75 21.80 5.17
N LEU A 22 -3.58 21.59 5.78
CA LEU A 22 -2.46 22.53 5.68
C LEU A 22 -2.12 22.84 4.22
N GLU A 23 -1.94 21.80 3.40
CA GLU A 23 -1.57 21.98 2.00
C GLU A 23 -2.72 22.53 1.16
N PHE A 24 -3.96 22.14 1.46
CA PHE A 24 -5.16 22.67 0.82
C PHE A 24 -5.27 24.18 1.03
N PHE A 25 -5.10 24.65 2.27
CA PHE A 25 -5.12 26.09 2.57
C PHE A 25 -3.92 26.80 1.94
N PHE A 26 -2.71 26.25 2.07
CA PHE A 26 -1.51 26.86 1.48
C PHE A 26 -1.64 27.04 -0.04
N ARG A 27 -2.00 25.98 -0.77
CA ARG A 27 -2.18 26.04 -2.23
C ARG A 27 -3.36 26.92 -2.62
N SER A 28 -4.47 26.87 -1.87
CA SER A 28 -5.67 27.64 -2.21
C SER A 28 -5.48 29.14 -1.98
N LEU A 29 -4.79 29.53 -0.92
CA LEU A 29 -4.43 30.93 -0.65
C LEU A 29 -3.46 31.46 -1.72
N LYS A 30 -2.42 30.69 -2.05
CA LYS A 30 -1.44 31.07 -3.09
C LYS A 30 -2.07 31.16 -4.49
N GLY A 31 -2.96 30.22 -4.82
CA GLY A 31 -3.62 30.14 -6.13
C GLY A 31 -4.91 30.95 -6.27
N LYS A 32 -5.41 31.55 -5.18
CA LYS A 32 -6.72 32.24 -5.09
C LYS A 32 -7.90 31.40 -5.62
N LYS A 33 -7.78 30.08 -5.56
CA LYS A 33 -8.77 29.09 -6.02
C LYS A 33 -8.67 27.84 -5.16
N LEU A 34 -9.76 27.09 -5.02
CA LEU A 34 -9.75 25.84 -4.27
C LEU A 34 -8.95 24.77 -5.04
N ILE A 35 -7.75 24.45 -4.55
CA ILE A 35 -6.85 23.47 -5.15
C ILE A 35 -6.75 22.28 -4.22
N LYS A 36 -7.28 21.14 -4.67
CA LYS A 36 -7.17 19.87 -3.93
C LYS A 36 -5.72 19.36 -3.98
N PRO A 37 -5.04 19.18 -2.84
CA PRO A 37 -3.69 18.64 -2.80
C PRO A 37 -3.69 17.11 -2.84
N GLY A 38 -2.52 16.55 -3.13
CA GLY A 38 -2.25 15.13 -2.97
C GLY A 38 -2.65 14.25 -4.16
N LEU A 39 -2.25 12.97 -4.04
CA LEU A 39 -2.43 11.94 -5.06
C LEU A 39 -3.76 11.19 -4.93
N LEU A 40 -4.26 11.07 -3.68
CA LEU A 40 -5.41 10.27 -3.32
C LEU A 40 -6.73 11.05 -3.51
N ARG A 41 -7.87 10.35 -3.49
CA ARG A 41 -9.19 10.94 -3.73
C ARG A 41 -9.73 11.63 -2.48
N GLY A 42 -9.45 11.07 -1.31
CA GLY A 42 -9.92 11.59 -0.03
C GLY A 42 -9.09 12.76 0.52
N PRO A 43 -9.59 13.42 1.59
CA PRO A 43 -8.95 14.60 2.19
C PRO A 43 -7.79 14.21 3.12
N TYR A 44 -6.83 13.44 2.63
CA TYR A 44 -5.66 12.99 3.38
C TYR A 44 -4.40 12.97 2.51
N LEU A 45 -3.27 13.33 3.10
CA LEU A 45 -1.95 13.22 2.52
C LEU A 45 -1.11 12.23 3.34
N PRO A 46 -1.01 10.96 2.92
CA PRO A 46 -0.26 9.94 3.65
C PRO A 46 1.21 10.29 3.92
N ILE A 47 1.84 11.14 3.10
CA ILE A 47 3.22 11.58 3.33
C ILE A 47 3.39 12.32 4.66
N TYR A 48 2.41 13.14 5.06
CA TYR A 48 2.43 13.82 6.36
C TYR A 48 2.19 12.84 7.51
N GLY A 49 1.28 11.87 7.35
CA GLY A 49 1.07 10.82 8.34
C GLY A 49 2.31 9.96 8.55
N SER A 50 2.93 9.50 7.45
CA SER A 50 4.18 8.73 7.48
C SER A 50 5.32 9.53 8.09
N GLY A 51 5.46 10.81 7.71
CA GLY A 51 6.44 11.74 8.30
C GLY A 51 6.23 11.91 9.80
N ALA A 52 4.99 12.06 10.26
CA ALA A 52 4.66 12.15 11.68
C ALA A 52 5.02 10.88 12.46
N VAL A 53 4.74 9.69 11.91
CA VAL A 53 5.15 8.42 12.54
C VAL A 53 6.67 8.30 12.59
N LEU A 54 7.38 8.63 11.51
CA LEU A 54 8.85 8.61 11.46
C LEU A 54 9.46 9.59 12.47
N LEU A 55 8.93 10.81 12.56
CA LEU A 55 9.37 11.81 13.54
C LEU A 55 9.06 11.37 14.98
N THR A 56 7.89 10.77 15.23
CA THR A 56 7.55 10.23 16.56
C THR A 56 8.55 9.16 16.99
N TRP A 57 8.92 8.27 16.06
CA TRP A 57 9.94 7.26 16.30
C TRP A 57 11.29 7.94 16.58
N ALA A 58 11.73 8.88 15.75
CA ALA A 58 12.98 9.62 15.95
C ALA A 58 13.04 10.35 17.30
N ILE A 59 11.98 11.06 17.69
CA ILE A 59 11.85 11.74 18.99
C ILE A 59 12.08 10.75 20.14
N SER A 60 11.53 9.53 20.03
CA SER A 60 11.70 8.50 21.06
C SER A 60 13.15 8.02 21.23
N PHE A 61 13.97 8.04 20.17
CA PHE A 61 15.41 7.73 20.26
C PHE A 61 16.25 8.93 20.66
N LEU A 62 15.89 10.12 20.19
CA LEU A 62 16.67 11.33 20.41
C LEU A 62 16.54 11.85 21.84
N GLY A 63 15.39 11.68 22.49
CA GLY A 63 15.18 12.04 23.90
C GLY A 63 15.73 13.44 24.23
N ASN A 64 16.71 13.48 25.15
CA ASN A 64 17.38 14.70 25.61
C ASN A 64 18.67 15.06 24.83
N ALA A 65 18.82 14.55 23.61
CA ALA A 65 19.93 14.92 22.73
C ALA A 65 20.01 16.44 22.51
N SER A 66 21.20 16.93 22.19
CA SER A 66 21.43 18.35 21.93
C SER A 66 20.55 18.86 20.78
N ILE A 67 20.23 20.16 20.82
CA ILE A 67 19.43 20.81 19.78
C ILE A 67 20.04 20.63 18.39
N LEU A 68 21.37 20.65 18.28
CA LEU A 68 22.08 20.45 17.02
C LEU A 68 21.84 19.04 16.46
N THR A 69 21.92 18.01 17.31
CA THR A 69 21.62 16.64 16.89
C THR A 69 20.17 16.52 16.40
N LYS A 70 19.21 17.14 17.10
CA LYS A 70 17.81 17.16 16.67
C LYS A 70 17.62 17.86 15.32
N ILE A 71 18.26 19.02 15.11
CA ILE A 71 18.23 19.74 13.82
C ILE A 71 18.73 18.84 12.69
N LEU A 72 19.90 18.21 12.85
CA LEU A 72 20.48 17.35 11.83
C LEU A 72 19.62 16.12 11.55
N SER A 73 19.10 15.48 12.59
CA SER A 73 18.21 14.33 12.44
C SER A 73 16.89 14.70 11.77
N TYR A 74 16.24 15.79 12.16
CA TYR A 74 14.99 16.25 11.53
C TYR A 74 15.20 16.67 10.09
N PHE A 75 16.30 17.36 9.80
CA PHE A 75 16.67 17.71 8.43
C PHE A 75 16.82 16.46 7.56
N ALA A 76 17.61 15.48 8.01
CA ALA A 76 17.85 14.25 7.28
C ALA A 76 16.56 13.44 7.06
N LEU A 77 15.72 13.30 8.09
CA LEU A 77 14.47 12.53 8.01
C LEU A 77 13.44 13.19 7.11
N THR A 78 13.18 14.49 7.30
CA THR A 78 12.14 15.20 6.54
C THR A 78 12.56 15.42 5.09
N THR A 79 13.74 15.99 4.86
CA THR A 79 14.25 16.24 3.49
C THR A 79 14.54 14.93 2.76
N GLY A 80 15.09 13.93 3.45
CA GLY A 80 15.36 12.62 2.88
C GLY A 80 14.09 11.90 2.46
N SER A 81 13.06 11.88 3.32
CA SER A 81 11.78 11.25 3.00
C SER A 81 11.03 11.98 1.87
N GLU A 82 11.10 13.32 1.83
CA GLU A 82 10.61 14.12 0.71
C GLU A 82 11.32 13.71 -0.57
N PHE A 83 12.65 13.79 -0.64
CA PHE A 83 13.42 13.44 -1.83
C PHE A 83 13.15 12.01 -2.32
N ILE A 84 13.21 11.02 -1.42
CA ILE A 84 12.98 9.61 -1.77
C ILE A 84 11.58 9.43 -2.34
N THR A 85 10.56 10.00 -1.69
CA THR A 85 9.17 9.86 -2.15
C THR A 85 8.98 10.52 -3.51
N GLY A 86 9.44 11.77 -3.67
CA GLY A 86 9.35 12.50 -4.93
C GLY A 86 10.06 11.76 -6.07
N TYR A 87 11.28 11.27 -5.81
CA TYR A 87 12.08 10.57 -6.80
C TYR A 87 11.49 9.21 -7.22
N ILE A 88 10.96 8.42 -6.28
CA ILE A 88 10.27 7.16 -6.58
C ILE A 88 9.07 7.41 -7.48
N PHE A 89 8.23 8.41 -7.15
CA PHE A 89 7.03 8.69 -7.94
C PHE A 89 7.35 9.19 -9.35
N GLU A 90 8.37 10.01 -9.49
CA GLU A 90 8.81 10.47 -10.82
C GLU A 90 9.44 9.35 -11.64
N LYS A 91 10.35 8.57 -11.05
CA LYS A 91 11.06 7.49 -11.76
C LYS A 91 10.09 6.40 -12.24
N TYR A 92 9.14 5.99 -11.39
CA TYR A 92 8.32 4.82 -11.67
C TYR A 92 6.92 5.12 -12.17
N PHE A 93 6.37 6.30 -11.88
CA PHE A 93 5.03 6.66 -12.34
C PHE A 93 5.02 7.89 -13.24
N HIS A 94 6.18 8.51 -13.50
CA HIS A 94 6.30 9.76 -14.26
C HIS A 94 5.38 10.86 -13.70
N LEU A 95 5.19 10.84 -12.37
CA LEU A 95 4.33 11.76 -11.64
C LEU A 95 5.16 12.67 -10.75
N ARG A 96 4.99 13.97 -10.96
CA ARG A 96 5.59 15.01 -10.12
C ARG A 96 4.60 15.40 -9.02
N LEU A 97 4.90 15.03 -7.77
CA LEU A 97 4.02 15.31 -6.61
C LEU A 97 4.08 16.79 -6.15
N TRP A 98 5.27 17.37 -6.23
CA TRP A 98 5.57 18.78 -6.00
C TRP A 98 6.77 19.18 -6.87
N ASP A 99 6.96 20.47 -7.09
CA ASP A 99 8.05 20.98 -7.92
C ASP A 99 8.70 22.23 -7.34
N TYR A 100 9.99 22.12 -7.06
CA TYR A 100 10.87 23.19 -6.59
C TYR A 100 11.92 23.58 -7.66
N SER A 101 11.70 23.25 -8.93
CA SER A 101 12.61 23.56 -10.06
C SER A 101 12.99 25.04 -10.14
N THR A 102 12.09 25.95 -9.75
CA THR A 102 12.31 27.40 -9.75
C THR A 102 13.01 27.91 -8.48
N SER A 103 13.21 27.07 -7.48
CA SER A 103 13.83 27.45 -6.21
C SER A 103 15.36 27.36 -6.29
N PRO A 104 16.11 28.27 -5.64
CA PRO A 104 17.56 28.22 -5.63
C PRO A 104 18.08 26.94 -4.95
N PHE A 105 19.20 26.41 -5.48
CA PHE A 105 19.87 25.20 -4.98
C PHE A 105 18.97 23.96 -4.89
N ASN A 106 17.96 23.86 -5.76
CA ASN A 106 17.12 22.68 -5.82
C ASN A 106 17.88 21.46 -6.34
N ILE A 107 17.51 20.27 -5.85
CA ILE A 107 18.06 19.00 -6.34
C ILE A 107 17.00 18.31 -7.19
N LYS A 108 17.19 18.33 -8.52
CA LYS A 108 16.24 17.79 -9.52
C LYS A 108 14.82 18.35 -9.34
N GLY A 109 14.69 19.53 -8.71
CA GLY A 109 13.45 20.15 -8.24
C GLY A 109 12.62 19.33 -7.22
N HIS A 110 13.15 18.25 -6.64
CA HIS A 110 12.45 17.45 -5.63
C HIS A 110 12.56 18.04 -4.23
N ILE A 111 13.70 18.65 -3.91
CA ILE A 111 13.96 19.31 -2.63
C ILE A 111 14.72 20.61 -2.87
N CYS A 112 14.62 21.55 -1.93
CA CYS A 112 15.50 22.71 -1.88
C CYS A 112 15.74 23.16 -0.43
N PRO A 113 16.85 23.88 -0.15
CA PRO A 113 17.21 24.25 1.22
C PRO A 113 16.16 25.07 1.96
N LEU A 114 15.42 25.93 1.25
CA LEU A 114 14.38 26.77 1.86
C LEU A 114 13.25 25.93 2.47
N TYR A 115 12.70 24.97 1.70
CA TYR A 115 11.64 24.10 2.20
C TYR A 115 12.17 23.08 3.22
N SER A 116 13.40 22.59 3.06
CA SER A 116 14.06 21.77 4.08
C SER A 116 14.15 22.48 5.44
N LEU A 117 14.42 23.79 5.46
CA LEU A 117 14.41 24.56 6.70
C LEU A 117 13.01 24.67 7.31
N PHE A 118 11.99 24.93 6.48
CA PHE A 118 10.60 24.93 6.95
C PHE A 118 10.20 23.57 7.54
N TRP A 119 10.66 22.47 6.96
CA TRP A 119 10.41 21.13 7.50
C TRP A 119 11.08 20.88 8.85
N VAL A 120 12.30 21.38 9.07
CA VAL A 120 12.96 21.31 10.38
C VAL A 120 12.19 22.11 11.44
N ILE A 121 11.77 23.34 11.11
CA ILE A 121 10.96 24.17 12.02
C ILE A 121 9.63 23.47 12.33
N LEU A 122 8.97 22.91 11.32
CA LEU A 122 7.73 22.15 11.49
C LEU A 122 7.94 20.89 12.33
N ALA A 123 9.09 20.21 12.22
CA ALA A 123 9.42 19.05 13.04
C ALA A 123 9.57 19.41 14.53
N PHE A 124 10.16 20.57 14.85
CA PHE A 124 10.18 21.08 16.23
C PHE A 124 8.78 21.47 16.73
N ALA A 125 7.99 22.16 15.90
CA ALA A 125 6.60 22.46 16.25
C ALA A 125 5.79 21.15 16.45
N PHE A 126 6.09 20.12 15.68
CA PHE A 126 5.52 18.79 15.85
C PHE A 126 5.88 18.16 17.19
N GLU A 127 7.17 18.12 17.54
CA GLU A 127 7.65 17.56 18.81
C GLU A 127 7.02 18.26 20.03
N TYR A 128 7.07 19.60 20.06
CA TYR A 128 6.72 20.35 21.26
C TYR A 128 5.23 20.70 21.36
N PHE A 129 4.49 20.74 20.25
CA PHE A 129 3.10 21.18 20.24
C PHE A 129 2.14 20.16 19.62
N PHE A 130 2.33 19.80 18.36
CA PHE A 130 1.31 19.01 17.66
C PHE A 130 1.21 17.57 18.15
N LEU A 131 2.33 16.91 18.43
CA LEU A 131 2.34 15.52 18.91
C LEU A 131 1.71 15.41 20.31
N PRO A 132 2.10 16.21 21.34
CA PRO A 132 1.45 16.20 22.64
C PRO A 132 -0.06 16.51 22.57
N PHE A 133 -0.45 17.48 21.72
CA PHE A 133 -1.85 17.83 21.50
C PHE A 133 -2.64 16.64 20.93
N ALA A 134 -2.15 16.00 19.87
CA ALA A 134 -2.79 14.84 19.26
C ALA A 134 -2.90 13.67 20.27
N LEU A 135 -1.85 13.39 21.03
CA LEU A 135 -1.88 12.33 22.05
C LEU A 135 -2.89 12.63 23.17
N THR A 136 -3.01 13.89 23.60
CA THR A 136 -4.02 14.29 24.58
C THR A 136 -5.43 14.08 24.06
N LEU A 137 -5.70 14.39 22.78
CA LEU A 137 -6.99 14.09 22.17
C LEU A 137 -7.25 12.58 22.12
N TYR A 138 -6.26 11.79 21.73
CA TYR A 138 -6.35 10.33 21.69
C TYR A 138 -6.70 9.72 23.05
N GLU A 139 -6.08 10.22 24.13
CA GLU A 139 -6.27 9.68 25.48
C GLU A 139 -7.62 10.05 26.11
N LYS A 140 -8.28 11.10 25.61
CA LYS A 140 -9.61 11.51 26.10
C LYS A 140 -10.72 10.49 25.79
N ASN A 141 -10.64 9.77 24.67
CA ASN A 141 -11.74 8.92 24.24
C ASN A 141 -11.30 7.73 23.38
N ILE A 142 -11.57 6.51 23.86
CA ILE A 142 -11.25 5.26 23.14
C ILE A 142 -11.93 5.16 21.76
N TYR A 143 -13.08 5.80 21.56
CA TYR A 143 -13.77 5.83 20.25
C TYR A 143 -12.92 6.50 19.16
N ILE A 144 -12.01 7.41 19.52
CA ILE A 144 -11.06 8.02 18.59
C ILE A 144 -10.13 6.95 18.00
N SER A 145 -9.72 5.97 18.80
CA SER A 145 -8.91 4.86 18.33
C SER A 145 -9.65 3.99 17.31
N TYR A 146 -10.92 3.66 17.56
CA TYR A 146 -11.73 2.91 16.61
C TYR A 146 -11.97 3.68 15.31
N LEU A 147 -12.27 4.98 15.40
CA LEU A 147 -12.41 5.84 14.23
C LEU A 147 -11.11 5.93 13.42
N ALA A 148 -9.96 6.07 14.09
CA ALA A 148 -8.66 6.10 13.41
C ALA A 148 -8.36 4.77 12.69
N ASN A 149 -8.68 3.62 13.28
CA ASN A 149 -8.51 2.32 12.60
C ASN A 149 -9.44 2.19 11.38
N PHE A 150 -10.68 2.67 11.46
CA PHE A 150 -11.57 2.68 10.30
C PHE A 150 -11.04 3.59 9.19
N LEU A 151 -10.62 4.81 9.54
CA LEU A 151 -10.08 5.76 8.57
C LEU A 151 -8.75 5.31 7.97
N SER A 152 -7.88 4.62 8.73
CA SER A 152 -6.65 4.07 8.18
C SER A 152 -6.93 3.00 7.12
N LEU A 153 -7.95 2.17 7.31
CA LEU A 153 -8.41 1.21 6.29
C LEU A 153 -8.94 1.94 5.04
N VAL A 154 -9.70 3.01 5.20
CA VAL A 154 -10.18 3.84 4.07
C VAL A 154 -9.01 4.43 3.29
N ILE A 155 -8.02 5.00 3.98
CA ILE A 155 -6.80 5.55 3.36
C ILE A 155 -6.03 4.45 2.63
N PHE A 156 -5.90 3.27 3.24
CA PHE A 156 -5.21 2.14 2.64
C PHE A 156 -5.91 1.66 1.35
N ILE A 157 -7.23 1.54 1.36
CA ILE A 157 -8.02 1.16 0.18
C ILE A 157 -7.86 2.21 -0.95
N ASP A 158 -7.97 3.51 -0.65
CA ASP A 158 -7.80 4.56 -1.66
C ASP A 158 -6.35 4.58 -2.20
N PHE A 159 -5.36 4.41 -1.33
CA PHE A 159 -3.96 4.27 -1.73
C PHE A 159 -3.77 3.08 -2.66
N THR A 160 -4.23 1.88 -2.30
CA THR A 160 -4.07 0.67 -3.11
C THR A 160 -4.77 0.80 -4.47
N THR A 161 -6.00 1.31 -4.49
CA THR A 161 -6.72 1.52 -5.76
C THR A 161 -6.05 2.56 -6.65
N LYS A 162 -5.50 3.62 -6.06
CA LYS A 162 -4.75 4.64 -6.80
C LYS A 162 -3.43 4.08 -7.32
N MET A 163 -2.66 3.39 -6.49
CA MET A 163 -1.40 2.76 -6.87
C MET A 163 -1.62 1.75 -7.99
N TYR A 164 -2.62 0.88 -7.87
CA TYR A 164 -3.00 -0.01 -8.95
C TYR A 164 -3.33 0.75 -10.24
N SER A 165 -4.12 1.82 -10.18
CA SER A 165 -4.46 2.60 -11.38
C SER A 165 -3.22 3.17 -12.07
N LEU A 166 -2.21 3.58 -11.30
CA LEU A 166 -0.93 4.04 -11.83
C LEU A 166 -0.14 2.87 -12.44
N MET A 167 -0.04 1.77 -11.69
CA MET A 167 0.65 0.56 -12.10
C MET A 167 0.05 -0.05 -13.38
N LYS A 168 -1.27 -0.08 -13.53
CA LYS A 168 -1.98 -0.54 -14.74
C LYS A 168 -1.71 0.36 -15.94
N LYS A 169 -1.72 1.68 -15.72
CA LYS A 169 -1.42 2.66 -16.79
C LYS A 169 -0.01 2.44 -17.32
N GLU A 170 0.94 2.18 -16.43
CA GLU A 170 2.33 1.86 -16.79
C GLU A 170 2.46 0.46 -17.41
N GLY A 171 1.79 -0.56 -16.86
CA GLY A 171 1.85 -1.94 -17.36
C GLY A 171 1.25 -2.12 -18.75
N LYS A 172 0.22 -1.35 -19.13
CA LYS A 172 -0.29 -1.32 -20.52
C LYS A 172 0.75 -0.86 -21.55
N LYS A 173 1.82 -0.19 -21.12
CA LYS A 173 2.88 0.33 -21.99
C LYS A 173 3.97 -0.71 -22.25
N ILE A 174 4.03 -1.79 -21.47
CA ILE A 174 5.10 -2.80 -21.50
C ILE A 174 4.44 -4.16 -21.72
N GLU A 175 4.11 -4.46 -22.97
CA GLU A 175 3.54 -5.75 -23.36
C GLU A 175 4.65 -6.63 -23.96
N HIS A 176 5.51 -7.19 -23.11
CA HIS A 176 6.30 -8.39 -23.47
C HIS A 176 5.49 -9.62 -23.03
N ARG A 177 4.62 -10.12 -23.93
CA ARG A 177 3.71 -11.26 -23.66
C ARG A 177 4.44 -12.60 -23.56
N ASP A 178 5.60 -12.74 -24.19
CA ASP A 178 6.17 -14.05 -24.48
C ASP A 178 6.86 -14.70 -23.27
N ASP A 179 7.44 -13.90 -22.37
CA ASP A 179 8.14 -14.39 -21.18
C ASP A 179 7.20 -14.77 -20.02
N PHE A 180 6.01 -14.17 -19.90
CA PHE A 180 5.09 -14.52 -18.82
C PHE A 180 4.60 -15.98 -18.95
N SER A 181 4.23 -16.37 -20.16
CA SER A 181 3.66 -17.70 -20.42
C SER A 181 4.67 -18.81 -20.12
N SER A 182 5.95 -18.60 -20.45
CA SER A 182 7.01 -19.57 -20.18
C SER A 182 7.27 -19.75 -18.68
N LEU A 183 7.20 -18.67 -17.90
CA LEU A 183 7.33 -18.71 -16.43
C LEU A 183 6.12 -19.37 -15.74
N ALA A 184 4.91 -19.15 -16.27
CA ALA A 184 3.66 -19.63 -15.67
C ALA A 184 3.34 -21.09 -16.04
N ALA A 185 3.62 -21.50 -17.28
CA ALA A 185 3.19 -22.79 -17.83
C ALA A 185 3.57 -24.02 -16.98
N PRO A 186 4.80 -24.13 -16.42
CA PRO A 186 5.16 -25.29 -15.60
C PRO A 186 4.29 -25.45 -14.35
N LEU A 187 3.91 -24.34 -13.71
CA LEU A 187 3.03 -24.39 -12.54
C LEU A 187 1.58 -24.60 -12.94
N LEU A 188 1.10 -23.95 -14.00
CA LEU A 188 -0.28 -24.11 -14.48
C LEU A 188 -0.57 -25.55 -14.95
N ALA A 189 0.43 -26.26 -15.48
CA ALA A 189 0.32 -27.67 -15.86
C ALA A 189 0.32 -28.63 -14.66
N HIS A 190 0.75 -28.18 -13.47
CA HIS A 190 0.81 -29.05 -12.30
C HIS A 190 -0.61 -29.37 -11.78
N PRO A 191 -0.97 -30.65 -11.56
CA PRO A 191 -2.35 -31.03 -11.23
C PRO A 191 -2.91 -30.34 -9.98
N GLN A 192 -2.07 -30.09 -8.98
CA GLN A 192 -2.49 -29.41 -7.77
C GLN A 192 -2.84 -27.92 -8.00
N VAL A 193 -2.15 -27.24 -8.91
CA VAL A 193 -2.44 -25.84 -9.25
C VAL A 193 -3.66 -25.79 -10.17
N ALA A 194 -3.75 -26.68 -11.16
CA ALA A 194 -4.90 -26.77 -12.06
C ALA A 194 -6.24 -26.99 -11.32
N LYS A 195 -6.23 -27.71 -10.18
CA LYS A 195 -7.42 -27.88 -9.31
C LYS A 195 -8.03 -26.56 -8.86
N LEU A 196 -7.26 -25.48 -8.77
CA LEU A 196 -7.76 -24.15 -8.38
C LEU A 196 -8.80 -23.60 -9.38
N ALA A 197 -8.85 -24.11 -10.62
CA ALA A 197 -9.84 -23.73 -11.63
C ALA A 197 -11.27 -24.11 -11.25
N HIS A 198 -11.44 -25.07 -10.34
CA HIS A 198 -12.74 -25.54 -9.90
C HIS A 198 -13.10 -25.08 -8.49
N LEU A 199 -12.21 -24.29 -7.87
CA LEU A 199 -12.35 -23.85 -6.50
C LEU A 199 -12.78 -22.38 -6.45
N PRO A 200 -13.88 -22.04 -5.77
CA PRO A 200 -14.36 -20.68 -5.70
C PRO A 200 -13.41 -19.81 -4.86
N HIS A 201 -13.11 -18.59 -5.31
CA HIS A 201 -12.37 -17.61 -4.54
C HIS A 201 -13.33 -16.53 -4.01
N HIS A 202 -13.94 -15.78 -4.93
CA HIS A 202 -14.91 -14.72 -4.66
C HIS A 202 -16.09 -14.78 -5.62
N ARG A 203 -17.23 -15.28 -5.14
CA ARG A 203 -18.54 -15.38 -5.84
C ARG A 203 -18.46 -15.94 -7.27
N THR A 204 -18.02 -15.16 -8.24
CA THR A 204 -17.94 -15.51 -9.68
C THR A 204 -16.54 -15.82 -10.18
N THR A 205 -15.48 -15.59 -9.39
CA THR A 205 -14.09 -15.90 -9.79
C THR A 205 -13.59 -17.17 -9.12
N THR A 206 -12.87 -17.98 -9.90
CA THR A 206 -12.13 -19.15 -9.41
C THR A 206 -10.79 -18.70 -8.81
N ARG A 207 -10.21 -19.51 -7.94
CA ARG A 207 -8.87 -19.22 -7.38
C ARG A 207 -7.81 -19.15 -8.46
N LEU A 208 -7.91 -20.01 -9.48
CA LEU A 208 -6.95 -19.98 -10.58
C LEU A 208 -7.02 -18.67 -11.36
N GLU A 209 -8.22 -18.20 -11.69
CA GLU A 209 -8.41 -16.91 -12.39
C GLU A 209 -7.85 -15.75 -11.58
N HIS A 210 -8.16 -15.71 -10.27
CA HIS A 210 -7.65 -14.70 -9.37
C HIS A 210 -6.11 -14.72 -9.31
N SER A 211 -5.50 -15.87 -9.00
CA SER A 211 -4.04 -16.00 -8.91
C SER A 211 -3.34 -15.70 -10.24
N LEU A 212 -3.95 -16.08 -11.38
CA LEU A 212 -3.42 -15.77 -12.70
C LEU A 212 -3.46 -14.27 -13.00
N GLU A 213 -4.54 -13.58 -12.63
CA GLU A 213 -4.63 -12.13 -12.78
C GLU A 213 -3.62 -11.40 -11.89
N VAL A 214 -3.50 -11.81 -10.62
CA VAL A 214 -2.47 -11.29 -9.70
C VAL A 214 -1.07 -11.50 -10.28
N ALA A 215 -0.78 -12.69 -10.81
CA ALA A 215 0.50 -12.99 -11.43
C ALA A 215 0.77 -12.13 -12.67
N ARG A 216 -0.19 -11.99 -13.60
CA ARG A 216 0.00 -11.17 -14.81
C ARG A 216 0.25 -9.70 -14.49
N LEU A 217 -0.55 -9.14 -13.58
CA LEU A 217 -0.42 -7.74 -13.21
C LEU A 217 0.90 -7.50 -12.47
N SER A 218 1.24 -8.36 -11.51
CA SER A 218 2.49 -8.29 -10.77
C SER A 218 3.71 -8.42 -11.68
N TYR A 219 3.67 -9.31 -12.67
CA TYR A 219 4.71 -9.47 -13.68
C TYR A 219 4.93 -8.19 -14.48
N ALA A 220 3.86 -7.59 -15.02
CA ALA A 220 3.96 -6.35 -15.80
C ALA A 220 4.58 -5.20 -15.00
N ILE A 221 4.30 -5.16 -13.69
CA ILE A 221 4.92 -4.20 -12.78
C ILE A 221 6.39 -4.57 -12.58
N ALA A 222 6.69 -5.80 -12.21
CA ALA A 222 8.04 -6.26 -11.88
C ALA A 222 9.04 -6.04 -13.03
N CYS A 223 8.59 -6.15 -14.29
CA CYS A 223 9.39 -5.81 -15.48
C CYS A 223 9.94 -4.37 -15.43
N LYS A 224 9.17 -3.41 -14.91
CA LYS A 224 9.59 -2.00 -14.82
C LYS A 224 10.63 -1.74 -13.73
N PHE A 225 10.59 -2.55 -12.67
CA PHE A 225 11.47 -2.39 -11.51
C PHE A 225 12.70 -3.31 -11.59
N SER A 226 12.91 -4.01 -12.72
CA SER A 226 13.99 -4.97 -12.91
C SER A 226 14.10 -5.98 -11.76
N LEU A 227 12.95 -6.46 -11.30
CA LEU A 227 12.84 -7.41 -10.19
C LEU A 227 12.90 -8.86 -10.67
N ASP A 228 12.93 -9.80 -9.73
CA ASP A 228 12.93 -11.23 -10.00
C ASP A 228 11.56 -11.69 -10.56
N LEU A 229 11.42 -11.67 -11.88
CA LEU A 229 10.16 -11.99 -12.58
C LEU A 229 9.70 -13.43 -12.32
N THR A 230 10.64 -14.36 -12.22
CA THR A 230 10.38 -15.77 -11.94
C THR A 230 9.75 -15.91 -10.55
N ALA A 231 10.34 -15.28 -9.53
CA ALA A 231 9.80 -15.30 -8.18
C ALA A 231 8.42 -14.62 -8.10
N VAL A 232 8.21 -13.51 -8.82
CA VAL A 232 6.92 -12.81 -8.87
C VAL A 232 5.83 -13.71 -9.46
N VAL A 233 6.05 -14.28 -10.65
CA VAL A 233 5.05 -15.12 -11.32
C VAL A 233 4.76 -16.37 -10.49
N ARG A 234 5.79 -17.08 -10.05
CA ARG A 234 5.62 -18.33 -9.30
C ARG A 234 5.00 -18.09 -7.92
N GLY A 235 5.49 -17.10 -7.18
CA GLY A 235 4.93 -16.72 -5.88
C GLY A 235 3.48 -16.28 -5.99
N ALA A 236 3.14 -15.46 -7.00
CA ALA A 236 1.76 -15.02 -7.23
C ALA A 236 0.82 -16.15 -7.69
N LEU A 237 1.28 -17.15 -8.44
CA LEU A 237 0.44 -18.30 -8.77
C LEU A 237 0.18 -19.23 -7.58
N LEU A 238 1.05 -19.19 -6.56
CA LEU A 238 1.02 -20.09 -5.41
C LEU A 238 0.51 -19.44 -4.11
N HIS A 239 0.32 -18.12 -4.07
CA HIS A 239 -0.01 -17.40 -2.84
C HIS A 239 -1.31 -17.88 -2.19
N ASP A 240 -2.26 -18.31 -3.01
CA ASP A 240 -3.61 -18.76 -2.63
C ASP A 240 -3.83 -20.27 -2.84
N LEU A 241 -2.76 -21.05 -2.78
CA LEU A 241 -2.80 -22.49 -3.00
C LEU A 241 -3.39 -23.26 -1.80
N PHE A 242 -4.71 -23.19 -1.62
CA PHE A 242 -5.47 -23.99 -0.68
C PHE A 242 -6.71 -24.62 -1.34
N TYR A 243 -7.13 -25.79 -0.85
CA TYR A 243 -8.05 -26.70 -1.57
C TYR A 243 -9.45 -26.86 -0.96
N TYR A 244 -9.87 -25.97 -0.07
CA TYR A 244 -11.18 -26.00 0.59
C TYR A 244 -11.92 -24.68 0.34
N ASP A 245 -13.24 -24.67 0.42
CA ASP A 245 -14.01 -23.42 0.40
C ASP A 245 -13.94 -22.76 1.79
N TRP A 246 -13.34 -21.57 1.88
CA TRP A 246 -13.14 -20.91 3.16
C TRP A 246 -14.45 -20.34 3.75
N SER A 247 -15.50 -20.21 2.94
CA SER A 247 -16.81 -19.69 3.37
C SER A 247 -17.66 -20.74 4.08
N THR A 248 -17.46 -22.03 3.77
CA THR A 248 -18.22 -23.16 4.31
C THR A 248 -17.35 -24.14 5.11
N GLU A 249 -16.06 -24.22 4.80
CA GLU A 249 -15.11 -25.19 5.33
C GLU A 249 -13.80 -24.53 5.79
N GLY A 250 -12.89 -25.34 6.33
CA GLY A 250 -11.53 -24.92 6.65
C GLY A 250 -11.31 -24.41 8.08
N PRO A 251 -10.09 -23.94 8.38
CA PRO A 251 -9.70 -23.57 9.73
C PRO A 251 -10.32 -22.24 10.14
N ARG A 252 -10.72 -22.14 11.43
CA ARG A 252 -11.06 -20.85 12.05
C ARG A 252 -9.91 -19.86 11.88
N LEU A 253 -10.24 -18.58 11.73
CA LEU A 253 -9.28 -17.50 11.45
C LEU A 253 -8.50 -17.77 10.16
N HIS A 254 -9.22 -18.07 9.08
CA HIS A 254 -8.64 -18.39 7.76
C HIS A 254 -7.67 -17.30 7.27
N GLY A 255 -8.07 -16.03 7.29
CA GLY A 255 -7.26 -14.89 6.81
C GLY A 255 -5.79 -14.88 7.29
N PRO A 256 -5.50 -14.89 8.60
CA PRO A 256 -4.12 -14.92 9.09
C PRO A 256 -3.43 -16.29 9.01
N ARG A 257 -4.16 -17.37 8.69
CA ARG A 257 -3.63 -18.75 8.70
C ARG A 257 -3.34 -19.29 7.31
N HIS A 258 -4.13 -18.93 6.30
CA HIS A 258 -3.99 -19.50 4.97
C HIS A 258 -2.60 -19.24 4.35
N PRO A 259 -1.88 -18.12 4.57
CA PRO A 259 -0.56 -17.94 3.97
C PRO A 259 0.42 -19.06 4.34
N ARG A 260 0.32 -19.61 5.57
CA ARG A 260 1.12 -20.76 6.01
C ARG A 260 0.66 -22.08 5.39
N ILE A 261 -0.65 -22.23 5.18
CA ILE A 261 -1.25 -23.40 4.52
C ILE A 261 -0.83 -23.42 3.04
N CYS A 262 -0.93 -22.28 2.36
CA CYS A 262 -0.49 -22.09 0.99
C CYS A 262 1.00 -22.37 0.86
N LEU A 263 1.84 -21.87 1.77
CA LEU A 263 3.27 -22.19 1.76
C LEU A 263 3.53 -23.69 1.91
N TYR A 264 2.84 -24.34 2.86
CA TYR A 264 2.97 -25.78 3.05
C TYR A 264 2.57 -26.58 1.81
N ASN A 265 1.49 -26.19 1.13
CA ASN A 265 1.06 -26.81 -0.12
C ASN A 265 2.03 -26.53 -1.26
N ALA A 266 2.51 -25.29 -1.38
CA ALA A 266 3.43 -24.88 -2.45
C ALA A 266 4.76 -25.64 -2.39
N ARG A 267 5.28 -25.90 -1.19
CA ARG A 267 6.49 -26.74 -1.00
C ARG A 267 6.33 -28.19 -1.45
N LYS A 268 5.09 -28.69 -1.59
CA LYS A 268 4.81 -30.02 -2.15
C LYS A 268 4.69 -30.00 -3.68
N VAL A 269 4.42 -28.84 -4.27
CA VAL A 269 4.29 -28.64 -5.72
C VAL A 269 5.66 -28.41 -6.36
N THR A 270 6.50 -27.61 -5.72
CA THR A 270 7.77 -27.17 -6.31
C THR A 270 8.75 -26.72 -5.23
N SER A 271 10.04 -26.70 -5.55
CA SER A 271 11.05 -26.04 -4.71
C SER A 271 10.83 -24.53 -4.74
N LEU A 272 10.98 -23.89 -3.58
CA LEU A 272 10.75 -22.46 -3.42
C LEU A 272 12.03 -21.73 -3.03
N THR A 273 12.24 -20.57 -3.63
CA THR A 273 13.27 -19.60 -3.22
C THR A 273 12.78 -18.80 -1.99
N PRO A 274 13.70 -18.19 -1.21
CA PRO A 274 13.30 -17.33 -0.09
C PRO A 274 12.37 -16.15 -0.48
N ARG A 275 12.45 -15.66 -1.73
CA ARG A 275 11.54 -14.62 -2.24
C ARG A 275 10.14 -15.16 -2.47
N GLU A 276 10.02 -16.33 -3.10
CA GLU A 276 8.72 -16.99 -3.33
C GLU A 276 8.04 -17.35 -2.01
N GLU A 277 8.79 -17.84 -1.02
CA GLU A 277 8.23 -18.12 0.31
C GLU A 277 7.73 -16.83 0.99
N ASP A 278 8.47 -15.72 0.88
CA ASP A 278 8.07 -14.43 1.44
C ASP A 278 6.80 -13.88 0.76
N ILE A 279 6.69 -14.02 -0.57
CA ILE A 279 5.48 -13.69 -1.34
C ILE A 279 4.28 -14.46 -0.78
N ILE A 280 4.37 -15.79 -0.72
CA ILE A 280 3.26 -16.64 -0.28
C ILE A 280 2.90 -16.36 1.18
N LEU A 281 3.88 -16.16 2.07
CA LEU A 281 3.61 -15.94 3.50
C LEU A 281 3.03 -14.57 3.83
N LYS A 282 3.28 -13.55 3.01
CA LYS A 282 3.04 -12.14 3.38
C LYS A 282 2.18 -11.36 2.39
N HIS A 283 1.63 -12.00 1.36
CA HIS A 283 0.72 -11.35 0.42
C HIS A 283 -0.50 -10.70 1.12
N MET A 284 -0.94 -11.26 2.25
CA MET A 284 -2.03 -10.69 3.07
C MET A 284 -1.61 -9.56 4.00
N TRP A 285 -0.39 -9.01 3.94
CA TRP A 285 -0.04 -7.87 4.79
C TRP A 285 -0.99 -6.68 4.49
N PRO A 286 -1.53 -5.96 5.50
CA PRO A 286 -1.17 -5.97 6.92
C PRO A 286 -1.95 -6.96 7.81
N LEU A 287 -2.81 -7.82 7.25
CA LEU A 287 -3.50 -8.85 8.02
C LEU A 287 -2.50 -9.87 8.61
N THR A 288 -1.44 -10.20 7.88
CA THR A 288 -0.27 -10.89 8.42
C THR A 288 0.67 -9.87 9.06
N PHE A 289 0.96 -10.04 10.35
CA PHE A 289 1.66 -9.02 11.16
C PHE A 289 3.11 -8.68 10.74
N PHE A 290 3.76 -9.53 9.94
CA PHE A 290 5.14 -9.29 9.51
C PHE A 290 5.17 -8.67 8.11
N PRO A 291 5.84 -7.51 7.93
CA PRO A 291 5.87 -6.84 6.64
C PRO A 291 6.66 -7.62 5.58
N PRO A 292 6.27 -7.47 4.30
CA PRO A 292 7.04 -7.94 3.14
C PRO A 292 8.53 -7.58 3.24
N ARG A 293 9.41 -8.55 2.96
CA ARG A 293 10.88 -8.32 2.99
C ARG A 293 11.41 -7.85 1.64
N TYR A 294 10.81 -8.32 0.55
CA TYR A 294 11.25 -8.08 -0.82
C TYR A 294 10.28 -7.15 -1.57
N ALA A 295 10.79 -6.42 -2.56
CA ALA A 295 9.96 -5.53 -3.39
C ALA A 295 8.91 -6.31 -4.19
N GLU A 296 9.26 -7.52 -4.62
CA GLU A 296 8.39 -8.49 -5.27
C GLU A 296 7.17 -8.82 -4.40
N THR A 297 7.38 -9.07 -3.10
CA THR A 297 6.31 -9.35 -2.13
C THR A 297 5.38 -8.15 -1.96
N TRP A 298 5.92 -6.92 -1.92
CA TRP A 298 5.10 -5.71 -1.87
C TRP A 298 4.20 -5.57 -3.11
N ILE A 299 4.73 -5.87 -4.30
CA ILE A 299 3.96 -5.82 -5.54
C ILE A 299 2.82 -6.84 -5.49
N VAL A 300 3.11 -8.11 -5.18
CA VAL A 300 2.09 -9.17 -5.16
C VAL A 300 1.03 -8.86 -4.11
N CYS A 301 1.41 -8.42 -2.91
CA CYS A 301 0.49 -8.01 -1.84
C CYS A 301 -0.49 -6.90 -2.26
N LEU A 302 0.02 -5.83 -2.89
CA LEU A 302 -0.81 -4.71 -3.34
C LEU A 302 -1.72 -5.11 -4.51
N VAL A 303 -1.21 -5.92 -5.43
CA VAL A 303 -1.97 -6.40 -6.60
C VAL A 303 -3.05 -7.38 -6.17
N ASP A 304 -2.76 -8.30 -5.25
CA ASP A 304 -3.73 -9.21 -4.64
C ASP A 304 -4.87 -8.45 -3.96
N THR A 305 -4.53 -7.52 -3.06
CA THR A 305 -5.52 -6.66 -2.39
C THR A 305 -6.40 -5.93 -3.41
N TYR A 306 -5.81 -5.42 -4.49
CA TYR A 306 -6.57 -4.79 -5.57
C TYR A 306 -7.51 -5.77 -6.28
N CYS A 307 -7.01 -6.95 -6.68
CA CYS A 307 -7.80 -7.95 -7.41
C CYS A 307 -8.97 -8.42 -6.54
N THR A 308 -8.72 -8.65 -5.26
CA THR A 308 -9.74 -8.93 -4.24
C THR A 308 -10.82 -7.85 -4.22
N ILE A 309 -10.44 -6.56 -4.10
CA ILE A 309 -11.39 -5.43 -4.12
C ILE A 309 -12.18 -5.40 -5.44
N LYS A 310 -11.51 -5.61 -6.57
CA LYS A 310 -12.13 -5.61 -7.91
C LYS A 310 -13.17 -6.71 -8.02
N ASP A 311 -12.86 -7.92 -7.58
CA ASP A 311 -13.74 -9.09 -7.63
C ASP A 311 -15.04 -8.83 -6.83
N TYR A 312 -14.94 -8.17 -5.66
CA TYR A 312 -16.11 -7.73 -4.90
C TYR A 312 -16.92 -6.62 -5.60
N LEU A 313 -16.26 -5.63 -6.22
CA LEU A 313 -16.94 -4.48 -6.84
C LEU A 313 -17.61 -4.82 -8.18
N VAL A 314 -17.00 -5.68 -9.00
CA VAL A 314 -17.63 -6.14 -10.26
C VAL A 314 -18.95 -6.85 -9.93
N HIS A 315 -18.96 -7.66 -8.87
CA HIS A 315 -20.15 -8.36 -8.45
C HIS A 315 -21.29 -7.43 -7.98
N THR A 316 -20.98 -6.36 -7.21
CA THR A 316 -22.03 -5.41 -6.77
C THR A 316 -22.67 -4.70 -7.96
N LYS A 317 -21.89 -4.38 -8.99
CA LYS A 317 -22.40 -3.80 -10.24
C LYS A 317 -23.34 -4.76 -10.96
N THR A 318 -22.95 -6.02 -11.16
CA THR A 318 -23.81 -7.04 -11.80
C THR A 318 -25.12 -7.25 -11.03
N LEU A 319 -25.08 -7.31 -9.69
CA LEU A 319 -26.31 -7.40 -8.87
C LEU A 319 -27.21 -6.18 -9.00
N SER A 320 -26.63 -4.98 -9.09
CA SER A 320 -27.40 -3.75 -9.27
C SER A 320 -28.08 -3.72 -10.63
N GLU A 321 -27.39 -4.15 -11.69
CA GLU A 321 -27.92 -4.26 -13.05
C GLU A 321 -29.02 -5.33 -13.15
N LEU A 322 -28.85 -6.48 -12.51
CA LEU A 322 -29.88 -7.54 -12.44
C LEU A 322 -31.13 -7.07 -11.68
N LYS A 323 -30.97 -6.37 -10.56
CA LYS A 323 -32.11 -5.80 -9.81
C LYS A 323 -32.84 -4.72 -10.62
N LEU A 324 -32.11 -3.90 -11.36
CA LEU A 324 -32.70 -2.90 -12.26
C LEU A 324 -33.46 -3.57 -13.42
N ALA A 325 -32.88 -4.59 -14.05
CA ALA A 325 -33.51 -5.37 -15.11
C ALA A 325 -34.77 -6.12 -14.64
N GLN A 326 -34.76 -6.69 -13.43
CA GLN A 326 -35.93 -7.32 -12.83
C GLN A 326 -37.03 -6.31 -12.48
N LYS A 327 -36.67 -5.06 -12.17
CA LYS A 327 -37.62 -3.98 -11.89
C LYS A 327 -38.22 -3.37 -13.16
N SER A 328 -37.53 -3.44 -14.30
CA SER A 328 -38.09 -3.05 -15.61
C SER A 328 -38.97 -4.12 -16.26
N LEU A 329 -38.97 -5.34 -15.72
CA LEU A 329 -39.81 -6.46 -16.16
C LEU A 329 -41.09 -6.62 -15.31
N LYS A 330 -41.30 -5.75 -14.32
CA LYS A 330 -42.54 -5.59 -13.55
C LYS A 330 -43.12 -4.22 -13.85
#